data_AF-A0A918SAH9-F1
#
_entry.id   AF-A0A918SAH9-F1
#
_cell.length_a   1.000
_cell.length_b   1.000
_cell.length_c   1.000
_cell.angle_alpha   90.00
_cell.angle_beta   90.00
_cell.angle_gamma   90.00
#
_symmetry.space_group_name_H-M   'P 1'
#
loop_
_entity.id
_entity.type
_entity.pdbx_description
1 polymer ?
#
loop_
_entity_poly.entity_id
_entity_poly.type
_entity_poly.pdbx_seq_one_letter_code
_entity_poly.pdbx_strand_id
1 'polypeptide(L)'
;MNQKELSSLSIEELKKKKTAIKTVSYMLSIVLIGSLAFFIFISIRDGATPLIAVPFALSAILPMNFKNLKSIKREIESRNQEVIGE
;
A
#
# COMPACT_ATOMS: atom_id res chain seq x y z
N MET A 1 -1.41 2.80 11.11
CA MET A 1 -0.43 2.48 12.17
C MET A 1 -0.38 3.62 13.15
N ASN A 2 -0.27 3.34 14.45
CA ASN A 2 -0.14 4.38 15.46
C ASN A 2 1.33 4.77 15.64
N GLN A 3 1.57 5.94 16.24
CA GLN A 3 2.90 6.49 16.43
C GLN A 3 3.73 5.66 17.42
N LYS A 4 3.11 5.16 18.49
CA LYS A 4 3.78 4.39 19.56
C LYS A 4 4.46 3.13 19.01
N GLU A 5 3.76 2.39 18.14
CA GLU A 5 4.30 1.20 17.46
C GLU A 5 5.47 1.53 16.52
N LEU A 6 5.42 2.68 15.84
CA LEU A 6 6.49 3.09 14.94
C LEU A 6 7.73 3.52 15.72
N SER A 7 7.53 4.26 16.82
CA SER A 7 8.62 4.72 17.68
C SER A 7 9.34 3.59 18.41
N SER A 8 8.69 2.45 18.67
CA SER A 8 9.35 1.28 19.26
C SER A 8 10.25 0.48 18.30
N LEU A 9 10.22 0.76 16.99
CA LEU A 9 11.03 0.04 16.00
C LEU A 9 12.39 0.72 15.80
N SER A 10 13.41 -0.08 15.50
CA SER A 10 14.69 0.41 14.99
C SER A 10 14.56 0.99 13.57
N ILE A 11 15.54 1.80 13.14
CA ILE A 11 15.58 2.34 11.77
C ILE A 11 15.60 1.22 10.72
N GLU A 12 16.30 0.11 10.98
CA GLU A 12 16.37 -1.02 10.06
C GLU A 12 15.02 -1.72 9.92
N GLU A 13 14.31 -1.93 11.03
CA GLU A 13 12.96 -2.49 11.03
C GLU A 13 11.96 -1.58 10.32
N LEU A 14 12.05 -0.25 10.54
CA LEU A 14 11.25 0.73 9.80
C LEU A 14 11.50 0.66 8.30
N LYS A 15 12.77 0.56 7.87
CA LYS A 15 13.13 0.40 6.45
C LYS A 15 12.59 -0.91 5.87
N LYS A 16 12.75 -2.04 6.57
CA LYS A 16 12.22 -3.35 6.17
C LYS A 16 10.69 -3.30 6.02
N LYS A 17 9.99 -2.71 7.00
CA LYS A 17 8.53 -2.56 6.99
C LYS A 17 8.04 -1.64 5.87
N LYS A 18 8.74 -0.54 5.61
CA LYS A 18 8.49 0.36 4.47
C LYS A 18 8.58 -0.39 3.15
N THR A 19 9.63 -1.18 2.95
CA THR A 19 9.82 -1.99 1.73
C THR A 19 8.73 -3.04 1.60
N ALA A 20 8.42 -3.78 2.67
CA ALA A 20 7.36 -4.79 2.64
C ALA A 20 6.00 -4.20 2.24
N ILE A 21 5.57 -3.11 2.88
CA ILE A 21 4.29 -2.45 2.55
C ILE A 21 4.32 -1.91 1.11
N LYS A 22 5.43 -1.32 0.67
CA LYS A 22 5.58 -0.82 -0.71
C LYS A 22 5.46 -1.96 -1.73
N THR A 23 6.15 -3.08 -1.52
CA THR A 23 6.12 -4.24 -2.41
C THR A 23 4.72 -4.84 -2.50
N VAL A 24 4.07 -5.11 -1.35
CA VAL A 24 2.72 -5.67 -1.32
C VAL A 24 1.71 -4.73 -1.97
N SER A 25 1.82 -3.41 -1.73
CA SER A 25 0.93 -2.43 -2.36
C SER A 25 1.11 -2.38 -3.87
N TYR A 26 2.34 -2.45 -4.36
CA TYR A 26 2.63 -2.45 -5.79
C TYR A 26 2.10 -3.72 -6.47
N MET A 27 2.33 -4.88 -5.85
CA MET A 27 1.79 -6.16 -6.31
C MET A 27 0.26 -6.14 -6.35
N LEU A 28 -0.38 -5.66 -5.28
CA LEU A 28 -1.84 -5.53 -5.23
C LEU A 28 -2.34 -4.62 -6.37
N SER A 29 -1.72 -3.45 -6.59
CA SER A 29 -2.09 -2.56 -7.68
C SER A 29 -2.01 -3.24 -9.05
N ILE A 30 -0.95 -4.01 -9.32
CA ILE A 30 -0.82 -4.77 -10.59
C ILE A 30 -1.96 -5.78 -10.74
N VAL A 31 -2.24 -6.55 -9.70
CA VAL A 31 -3.32 -7.56 -9.72
C VAL A 31 -4.68 -6.90 -9.92
N LEU A 32 -4.94 -5.75 -9.28
CA LEU A 32 -6.19 -5.02 -9.44
C LEU A 32 -6.36 -4.48 -10.86
N ILE A 33 -5.32 -3.90 -11.45
CA ILE A 33 -5.37 -3.40 -12.83
C ILE A 33 -5.56 -4.55 -13.81
N GLY A 34 -4.79 -5.64 -13.66
CA GLY A 34 -4.90 -6.81 -14.52
C GLY A 34 -6.27 -7.47 -14.44
N SER A 35 -6.81 -7.66 -13.23
CA SER A 35 -8.14 -8.24 -13.03
C SER A 35 -9.26 -7.32 -13.54
N LEU A 36 -9.16 -6.00 -13.32
CA LEU A 36 -10.13 -5.05 -13.87
C LEU A 36 -10.14 -5.08 -15.40
N ALA A 37 -8.96 -5.04 -16.04
CA ALA A 37 -8.84 -5.14 -17.49
C ALA A 37 -9.43 -6.46 -18.02
N PHE A 38 -9.14 -7.58 -17.35
CA PHE A 38 -9.68 -8.89 -17.70
C PHE A 38 -11.21 -8.94 -17.57
N PHE A 39 -11.78 -8.43 -16.48
CA PHE A 39 -13.24 -8.43 -16.30
C PHE A 39 -13.96 -7.45 -17.22
N ILE A 40 -13.34 -6.32 -17.58
CA ILE A 40 -13.86 -5.43 -18.63
C ILE A 40 -13.89 -6.18 -19.97
N PHE A 41 -12.80 -6.85 -20.35
CA PHE A 41 -12.74 -7.63 -21.60
C PHE A 41 -13.82 -8.72 -21.66
N ILE A 42 -13.96 -9.52 -20.60
CA ILE A 42 -15.02 -10.52 -20.49
C ILE A 42 -16.40 -9.88 -20.54
N SER A 43 -16.60 -8.73 -19.86
CA SER A 43 -17.90 -8.06 -19.84
C SER A 43 -18.35 -7.55 -21.21
N ILE A 44 -17.39 -7.13 -22.06
CA ILE A 44 -17.65 -6.72 -23.44
C ILE A 44 -18.02 -7.93 -24.32
N ARG A 45 -17.37 -9.09 -24.10
CA ARG A 45 -17.55 -10.28 -24.95
C ARG A 45 -18.75 -11.14 -24.56
N ASP A 46 -18.91 -11.39 -23.27
CA ASP A 46 -19.80 -12.42 -22.71
C ASP A 46 -20.95 -11.81 -21.88
N GLY A 47 -21.00 -10.48 -21.76
CA GLY A 47 -21.95 -9.74 -20.94
C GLY A 47 -21.44 -9.44 -19.53
N ALA A 48 -22.08 -8.47 -18.86
CA ALA A 48 -21.62 -7.96 -17.58
C ALA A 48 -21.51 -9.06 -16.51
N THR A 49 -20.34 -9.15 -15.86
CA THR A 49 -20.11 -10.06 -14.73
C THR A 49 -20.06 -9.30 -13.40
N PRO A 50 -20.70 -9.80 -12.33
CA PRO A 50 -20.56 -9.24 -10.98
C PRO A 50 -19.10 -9.19 -10.50
N LEU A 51 -18.21 -10.00 -11.08
CA LEU A 51 -16.80 -10.05 -10.74
C LEU A 51 -16.06 -8.74 -11.00
N ILE A 52 -16.60 -7.84 -11.84
CA ILE A 52 -16.04 -6.51 -12.03
C ILE A 52 -16.00 -5.70 -10.72
N ALA A 53 -16.91 -5.98 -9.77
CA ALA A 53 -16.94 -5.31 -8.46
C ALA A 53 -15.76 -5.69 -7.55
N VAL A 54 -15.13 -6.85 -7.77
CA VAL A 54 -14.04 -7.38 -6.93
C VAL A 54 -12.82 -6.45 -6.91
N PRO A 55 -12.24 -6.02 -8.05
CA PRO A 55 -11.12 -5.09 -8.03
C PRO A 55 -11.49 -3.75 -7.38
N PHE A 56 -12.73 -3.27 -7.50
CA PHE A 56 -13.16 -2.05 -6.81
C PHE A 56 -13.20 -2.24 -5.29
N ALA A 57 -13.78 -3.33 -4.80
CA ALA A 57 -13.85 -3.63 -3.37
C ALA A 57 -12.45 -3.77 -2.76
N LEU A 58 -11.55 -4.53 -3.42
CA LEU A 58 -10.19 -4.73 -2.96
C LEU A 58 -9.31 -3.47 -3.07
N SER A 59 -9.63 -2.54 -3.99
CA SER A 59 -8.89 -1.28 -4.12
C SER A 59 -8.95 -0.40 -2.87
N ALA A 60 -9.97 -0.59 -2.01
CA ALA A 60 -10.08 0.11 -0.72
C ALA A 60 -8.90 -0.15 0.23
N ILE A 61 -8.13 -1.22 0.00
CA ILE A 61 -6.92 -1.54 0.76
C ILE A 61 -5.76 -0.59 0.41
N LEU A 62 -5.71 -0.06 -0.82
CA LEU A 62 -4.62 0.78 -1.30
C LEU A 62 -4.48 2.09 -0.50
N PRO A 63 -5.54 2.89 -0.25
CA PRO A 63 -5.44 4.09 0.59
C PRO A 63 -4.89 3.79 2.00
N MET A 64 -5.30 2.67 2.61
CA MET A 64 -4.83 2.26 3.93
C MET A 64 -3.32 1.97 3.93
N ASN A 65 -2.84 1.25 2.91
CA ASN A 65 -1.41 0.97 2.77
C ASN A 65 -0.59 2.22 2.48
N PHE A 66 -1.09 3.14 1.64
CA PHE A 66 -0.43 4.42 1.39
C PHE A 66 -0.36 5.30 2.65
N LYS A 67 -1.42 5.32 3.46
CA LYS A 67 -1.41 6.02 4.76
C LYS A 67 -0.32 5.44 5.68
N ASN A 68 -0.24 4.12 5.79
CA ASN A 68 0.79 3.45 6.59
C ASN A 68 2.20 3.74 6.07
N LEU A 69 2.41 3.71 4.76
CA LEU A 69 3.69 4.03 4.14
C LEU A 69 4.11 5.48 4.43
N LYS A 70 3.17 6.42 4.37
CA LYS A 70 3.41 7.84 4.70
C LYS A 70 3.77 8.02 6.18
N SER A 71 3.10 7.32 7.09
CA SER A 71 3.45 7.34 8.52
C SER A 71 4.86 6.82 8.78
N ILE A 72 5.24 5.69 8.19
CA ILE A 72 6.60 5.15 8.33
C ILE A 72 7.65 6.09 7.72
N LYS A 73 7.35 6.70 6.56
CA LYS A 73 8.27 7.67 5.93
C LYS A 73 8.52 8.86 6.85
N ARG A 74 7.47 9.41 7.45
CA ARG A 74 7.56 10.54 8.39
C ARG A 74 8.36 10.18 9.63
N GLU A 75 8.17 8.98 10.18
CA GLU A 75 8.96 8.52 11.33
C GLU A 75 10.46 8.48 11.00
N ILE A 76 10.81 7.91 9.85
CA ILE A 76 12.22 7.85 9.40
C ILE A 76 12.78 9.27 9.18
N GLU A 77 12.00 10.16 8.55
CA GLU A 77 12.40 11.55 8.32
C GLU A 77 12.62 12.31 9.63
N SER A 78 11.73 12.14 10.61
CA SER A 78 11.83 12.78 11.93
C SER A 78 13.14 12.42 12.64
N ARG A 79 13.50 11.14 12.65
CA ARG A 79 14.73 10.67 13.32
C ARG A 79 16.00 11.12 12.60
N ASN A 80 15.95 11.23 11.28
CA ASN A 80 17.08 11.77 10.51
C ASN A 80 17.29 13.27 10.78
N GLN A 81 16.24 14.03 11.08
CA GLN A 81 16.34 15.45 11.43
C GLN A 81 16.87 15.66 12.85
N GLU A 82 16.50 14.81 13.81
CA GLU A 82 17.01 14.83 15.19
C GLU A 82 18.53 14.64 15.23
N VAL A 83 19.07 13.71 14.44
CA VAL A 83 20.52 13.45 14.34
C VAL A 83 21.32 14.60 13.70
N ILE A 84 20.69 15.47 12.90
CA ILE A 84 21.36 16.59 12.21
C ILE A 84 21.25 17.89 13.03
N GLY A 85 20.32 17.95 13.98
CA GLY A 85 20.12 19.11 14.87
C GLY A 85 20.99 19.10 16.13
N GLU A 86 21.76 18.03 16.37
CA GLU A 86 22.80 17.89 17.40
C GLU A 86 24.19 18.16 16.80
#